data_AF-A0A967EC16-F1
#
_entry.id   AF-A0A967EC16-F1
#
_cell.length_a   1.000
_cell.length_b   1.000
_cell.length_c   1.000
_cell.angle_alpha   90.00
_cell.angle_beta   90.00
_cell.angle_gamma   90.00
#
_symmetry.space_group_name_H-M   'P 1'
#
loop_
_entity.id
_entity.type
_entity.pdbx_description
1 polymer ?
#
loop_
_entity_poly.entity_id
_entity_poly.type
_entity_poly.pdbx_seq_one_letter_code
_entity_poly.pdbx_strand_id
1 'polypeptide(L)'
;MDKRKNQLLTLALSLSAVLCMAQEAAIHNYGGLQLHKKGQIGFHAPFINDHSFDQNKGLVGFYQDEGGLSISGGFSPTFYDFELAVESHLNINLPIIISNSLNFIYGDIKADRNNQNVYVKLMDEAIYDGEMNRTKIDGHVAVEGQKEFRFPVGYDEIIRPLKVRFIDGAFLAKCEFFRENPNAPESFYESFDIRKRDSSLGSIYDEEFWRLNTSGMVQISLTWNAKCNLSSQVKNIEHVTVSGWNKKDKRWVNLGNTSCDGDTAEGLVTSNTFNANDYEIFTLGFLFDLKANLPGNYVLTPNGDGINDFFDLKIIEQSPNNEFRIFNRSGMLVYEKTNYRNEFSGIANRGLGHKNKALPKGVYFYILDVKDLNQQYQGYFYLAL
;
A
#
# COMPACT_ATOMS: atom_id res chain seq x y z
N MET A 1 69.36 6.08 -63.81
CA MET A 1 68.55 4.84 -63.95
C MET A 1 67.55 4.83 -62.80
N ASP A 2 66.30 5.13 -63.13
CA ASP A 2 65.31 5.70 -62.23
C ASP A 2 64.45 4.66 -61.51
N LYS A 3 64.12 4.94 -60.24
CA LYS A 3 63.36 4.09 -59.33
C LYS A 3 61.87 4.00 -59.77
N ARG A 4 61.37 2.82 -60.12
CA ARG A 4 59.92 2.56 -60.19
C ARG A 4 59.42 1.95 -58.89
N LYS A 5 58.58 2.69 -58.18
CA LYS A 5 57.81 2.28 -57.00
C LYS A 5 56.69 1.32 -57.43
N ASN A 6 56.61 0.16 -56.79
CA ASN A 6 55.44 -0.70 -56.81
C ASN A 6 54.32 -0.04 -56.00
N GLN A 7 53.20 0.27 -56.64
CA GLN A 7 51.94 0.59 -55.97
C GLN A 7 51.08 -0.68 -55.95
N LEU A 8 50.89 -1.28 -54.78
CA LEU A 8 49.84 -2.25 -54.52
C LEU A 8 48.53 -1.46 -54.33
N LEU A 9 47.57 -1.67 -55.23
CA LEU A 9 46.21 -1.15 -55.10
C LEU A 9 45.36 -2.24 -54.43
N THR A 10 45.17 -2.15 -53.12
CA THR A 10 44.28 -3.03 -52.37
C THR A 10 42.84 -2.51 -52.55
N LEU A 11 42.01 -3.27 -53.27
CA LEU A 11 40.59 -2.97 -53.45
C LEU A 11 39.82 -3.35 -52.18
N ALA A 12 39.42 -2.37 -51.38
CA ALA A 12 38.55 -2.60 -50.23
C ALA A 12 37.08 -2.62 -50.70
N LEU A 13 36.46 -3.81 -50.75
CA LEU A 13 35.00 -3.92 -50.85
C LEU A 13 34.40 -3.57 -49.48
N SER A 14 33.77 -2.41 -49.37
CA SER A 14 32.91 -2.08 -48.23
C SER A 14 31.58 -2.81 -48.37
N LEU A 15 31.38 -3.88 -47.60
CA LEU A 15 30.08 -4.52 -47.45
C LEU A 15 29.24 -3.66 -46.50
N SER A 16 28.45 -2.73 -47.05
CA SER A 16 27.45 -2.00 -46.28
C SER A 16 26.27 -2.92 -46.02
N ALA A 17 26.25 -3.58 -44.86
CA ALA A 17 25.08 -4.27 -44.36
C ALA A 17 24.00 -3.24 -44.00
N VAL A 18 23.03 -3.05 -44.90
CA VAL A 18 21.79 -2.37 -44.56
C VAL A 18 21.02 -3.32 -43.64
N LEU A 19 21.12 -3.08 -42.33
CA LEU A 19 20.19 -3.65 -41.36
C LEU A 19 18.82 -3.05 -41.66
N CYS A 20 18.03 -3.77 -42.45
CA CYS A 20 16.62 -3.50 -42.58
C CYS A 20 16.01 -3.84 -41.21
N MET A 21 15.82 -2.83 -40.36
CA MET A 21 14.97 -2.96 -39.18
C MET A 21 13.58 -3.26 -39.74
N ALA A 22 13.13 -4.50 -39.64
CA ALA A 22 11.75 -4.84 -39.96
C ALA A 22 10.88 -4.00 -39.03
N GLN A 23 10.17 -3.03 -39.59
CA GLN A 23 9.15 -2.30 -38.86
C GLN A 23 8.09 -3.32 -38.49
N GLU A 24 7.83 -3.53 -37.19
CA GLU A 24 6.71 -4.36 -36.76
C GLU A 24 5.45 -3.84 -37.47
N ALA A 25 4.77 -4.72 -38.19
CA ALA A 25 3.54 -4.37 -38.87
C ALA A 25 2.53 -3.92 -37.80
N ALA A 26 2.16 -2.64 -37.83
CA ALA A 26 1.19 -2.05 -36.91
C ALA A 26 -0.14 -1.80 -37.63
N ILE A 27 -1.23 -1.88 -36.88
CA ILE A 27 -2.57 -1.55 -37.37
C ILE A 27 -2.84 -0.09 -37.04
N HIS A 28 -3.10 0.72 -38.08
CA HIS A 28 -3.38 2.14 -37.92
C HIS A 28 -4.86 2.46 -38.07
N ASN A 29 -5.38 3.31 -37.20
CA ASN A 29 -6.65 4.02 -37.41
C ASN A 29 -6.39 5.50 -37.70
N TYR A 30 -6.75 5.94 -38.91
CA TYR A 30 -6.71 7.34 -39.34
C TYR A 30 -8.09 8.04 -39.32
N GLY A 31 -9.14 7.35 -38.85
CA GLY A 31 -10.49 7.90 -38.69
C GLY A 31 -11.59 7.03 -39.29
N GLY A 32 -12.83 7.25 -38.84
CA GLY A 32 -14.01 6.57 -39.37
C GLY A 32 -14.16 5.10 -38.97
N LEU A 33 -13.34 4.62 -38.03
CA LEU A 33 -13.49 3.27 -37.48
C LEU A 33 -14.71 3.20 -36.56
N GLN A 34 -15.71 2.44 -36.97
CA GLN A 34 -16.92 2.13 -36.19
C GLN A 34 -17.11 0.63 -36.08
N LEU A 35 -17.25 0.13 -34.86
CA LEU A 35 -17.71 -1.23 -34.57
C LEU A 35 -19.17 -1.21 -34.12
N HIS A 36 -20.01 -1.95 -34.83
CA HIS A 36 -21.41 -2.15 -34.44
C HIS A 36 -21.55 -3.17 -33.31
N LYS A 37 -22.73 -3.24 -32.68
CA LYS A 37 -23.02 -4.04 -31.47
C LYS A 37 -22.68 -5.55 -31.56
N LYS A 38 -22.69 -6.13 -32.76
CA LYS A 38 -22.30 -7.54 -32.99
C LYS A 38 -20.93 -7.69 -33.64
N GLY A 39 -20.27 -6.58 -33.94
CA GLY A 39 -18.94 -6.57 -34.52
C GLY A 39 -17.92 -6.97 -33.47
N GLN A 40 -16.93 -7.75 -33.89
CA GLN A 40 -15.79 -8.14 -33.08
C GLN A 40 -14.55 -7.98 -33.95
N ILE A 41 -13.48 -7.44 -33.37
CA ILE A 41 -12.17 -7.36 -34.01
C ILE A 41 -11.11 -7.88 -33.04
N GLY A 42 -10.14 -8.64 -33.58
CA GLY A 42 -8.97 -9.08 -32.84
C GLY A 42 -7.70 -8.53 -33.45
N PHE A 43 -6.92 -7.84 -32.63
CA PHE A 43 -5.61 -7.33 -33.00
C PHE A 43 -4.52 -8.30 -32.55
N HIS A 44 -3.69 -8.73 -33.50
CA HIS A 44 -2.50 -9.57 -33.30
C HIS A 44 -1.21 -8.78 -33.60
N ALA A 45 -1.29 -7.46 -33.52
CA ALA A 45 -0.24 -6.51 -33.88
C ALA A 45 -0.41 -5.23 -33.07
N PRO A 46 0.65 -4.42 -32.88
CA PRO A 46 0.54 -3.11 -32.27
C PRO A 46 -0.55 -2.25 -32.92
N PHE A 47 -1.33 -1.53 -32.11
CA PHE A 47 -2.39 -0.64 -32.58
C PHE A 47 -1.99 0.83 -32.40
N ILE A 48 -2.09 1.60 -33.47
CA ILE A 48 -1.76 3.02 -33.52
C ILE A 48 -3.02 3.81 -33.85
N ASN A 49 -3.53 4.56 -32.88
CA ASN A 49 -4.74 5.34 -33.01
C ASN A 49 -4.45 6.83 -33.25
N ASP A 50 -4.55 7.26 -34.51
CA ASP A 50 -4.27 8.64 -34.92
C ASP A 50 -5.55 9.45 -35.19
N HIS A 51 -6.71 8.91 -34.84
CA HIS A 51 -7.98 9.64 -34.90
C HIS A 51 -9.05 9.03 -33.97
N SER A 52 -10.10 9.80 -33.68
CA SER A 52 -11.25 9.33 -32.89
C SER A 52 -11.99 8.14 -33.54
N PHE A 53 -12.49 7.25 -32.69
CA PHE A 53 -13.46 6.21 -33.07
C PHE A 53 -14.84 6.83 -33.29
N ASP A 54 -15.67 6.19 -34.11
CA ASP A 54 -17.06 6.60 -34.35
C ASP A 54 -18.04 5.67 -33.65
N GLN A 55 -18.42 6.01 -32.41
CA GLN A 55 -19.46 5.33 -31.61
C GLN A 55 -19.33 3.79 -31.56
N ASN A 56 -18.15 3.27 -31.19
CA ASN A 56 -17.94 1.84 -31.06
C ASN A 56 -18.88 1.20 -30.02
N LYS A 57 -19.47 0.06 -30.39
CA LYS A 57 -20.37 -0.77 -29.57
C LYS A 57 -20.04 -2.26 -29.60
N GLY A 58 -18.97 -2.64 -30.31
CA GLY A 58 -18.54 -4.03 -30.46
C GLY A 58 -17.35 -4.37 -29.57
N LEU A 59 -16.91 -5.63 -29.66
CA LEU A 59 -15.74 -6.16 -28.98
C LEU A 59 -14.46 -5.82 -29.72
N VAL A 60 -13.47 -5.30 -29.00
CA VAL A 60 -12.09 -5.18 -29.47
C VAL A 60 -11.20 -6.02 -28.57
N GLY A 61 -10.53 -7.02 -29.13
CA GLY A 61 -9.60 -7.86 -28.39
C GLY A 61 -8.15 -7.69 -28.86
N PHE A 62 -7.21 -7.89 -27.95
CA PHE A 62 -5.78 -7.95 -28.22
C PHE A 62 -5.27 -9.35 -27.88
N TYR A 63 -4.69 -10.04 -28.86
CA TYR A 63 -4.35 -11.46 -28.78
C TYR A 63 -2.92 -11.69 -29.25
N GLN A 64 -2.05 -12.20 -28.37
CA GLN A 64 -0.67 -12.51 -28.68
C GLN A 64 -0.13 -13.61 -27.77
N ASP A 65 0.24 -14.74 -28.36
CA ASP A 65 0.73 -15.92 -27.62
C ASP A 65 2.22 -15.85 -27.28
N GLU A 66 2.99 -15.01 -27.99
CA GLU A 66 4.42 -14.80 -27.75
C GLU A 66 4.78 -13.31 -27.80
N GLY A 67 5.39 -12.80 -26.74
CA GLY A 67 5.77 -11.39 -26.63
C GLY A 67 4.63 -10.48 -26.17
N GLY A 68 4.78 -9.18 -26.43
CA GLY A 68 3.83 -8.15 -26.02
C GLY A 68 3.23 -7.41 -27.21
N LEU A 69 2.17 -6.67 -26.94
CA LEU A 69 1.57 -5.73 -27.89
C LEU A 69 1.65 -4.30 -27.33
N SER A 70 1.30 -3.32 -28.15
CA SER A 70 1.17 -1.95 -27.67
C SER A 70 -0.01 -1.19 -28.27
N ILE A 71 -0.56 -0.25 -27.52
CA ILE A 71 -1.47 0.80 -28.00
C ILE A 71 -0.76 2.15 -27.91
N SER A 72 -0.61 2.80 -29.06
CA SER A 72 -0.01 4.13 -29.18
C SER A 72 -0.82 5.03 -30.14
N GLY A 73 -0.30 6.21 -30.49
CA GLY A 73 -0.92 7.14 -31.44
C GLY A 73 -1.26 8.50 -30.84
N GLY A 74 -1.90 9.36 -31.64
CA GLY A 74 -2.26 10.73 -31.26
C GLY A 74 -3.59 10.91 -30.49
N PHE A 75 -4.47 9.90 -30.46
CA PHE A 75 -5.81 10.01 -29.88
C PHE A 75 -6.15 8.84 -28.96
N SER A 76 -6.67 9.10 -27.76
CA SER A 76 -7.14 8.06 -26.83
C SER A 76 -8.30 7.26 -27.43
N PRO A 77 -8.17 5.94 -27.62
CA PRO A 77 -9.27 5.12 -28.08
C PRO A 77 -10.28 4.87 -26.96
N THR A 78 -11.56 4.83 -27.32
CA THR A 78 -12.65 4.40 -26.45
C THR A 78 -13.17 3.04 -26.95
N PHE A 79 -12.93 2.00 -26.16
CA PHE A 79 -13.43 0.65 -26.39
C PHE A 79 -14.73 0.45 -25.62
N TYR A 80 -15.71 -0.16 -26.28
CA TYR A 80 -16.96 -0.52 -25.62
C TYR A 80 -16.74 -1.78 -24.80
N ASP A 81 -16.52 -2.90 -25.48
CA ASP A 81 -16.03 -4.14 -24.88
C ASP A 81 -14.57 -4.35 -25.26
N PHE A 82 -13.74 -4.69 -24.28
CA PHE A 82 -12.31 -4.90 -24.41
C PHE A 82 -11.93 -6.28 -23.86
N GLU A 83 -11.16 -7.04 -24.63
CA GLU A 83 -10.65 -8.35 -24.21
C GLU A 83 -9.12 -8.43 -24.35
N LEU A 84 -8.46 -9.00 -23.35
CA LEU A 84 -7.01 -9.14 -23.32
C LEU A 84 -6.56 -10.60 -23.20
N ALA A 85 -5.71 -11.01 -24.13
CA ALA A 85 -5.04 -12.30 -24.16
C ALA A 85 -3.61 -12.11 -24.72
N VAL A 86 -2.72 -11.52 -23.92
CA VAL A 86 -1.35 -11.18 -24.35
C VAL A 86 -0.34 -11.78 -23.38
N GLU A 87 0.49 -12.73 -23.82
CA GLU A 87 1.34 -13.55 -22.92
C GLU A 87 2.30 -12.70 -22.06
N SER A 88 2.91 -11.66 -22.63
CA SER A 88 3.72 -10.71 -21.86
C SER A 88 2.86 -9.57 -21.31
N HIS A 89 2.84 -8.42 -21.98
CA HIS A 89 2.13 -7.23 -21.55
C HIS A 89 1.49 -6.54 -22.76
N LEU A 90 0.32 -5.95 -22.57
CA LEU A 90 -0.16 -4.90 -23.45
C LEU A 90 0.33 -3.54 -22.94
N ASN A 91 1.33 -2.98 -23.60
CA ASN A 91 1.86 -1.66 -23.24
C ASN A 91 0.95 -0.56 -23.78
N ILE A 92 0.53 0.38 -22.93
CA ILE A 92 -0.21 1.56 -23.37
C ILE A 92 0.69 2.79 -23.28
N ASN A 93 0.69 3.62 -24.32
CA ASN A 93 1.50 4.85 -24.39
C ASN A 93 0.64 6.12 -24.34
N LEU A 94 -0.67 5.95 -24.22
CA LEU A 94 -1.68 6.99 -24.03
C LEU A 94 -2.87 6.40 -23.25
N PRO A 95 -3.80 7.20 -22.71
CA PRO A 95 -4.97 6.66 -22.05
C PRO A 95 -5.84 5.83 -23.00
N ILE A 96 -6.37 4.74 -22.48
CA ILE A 96 -7.46 4.00 -23.11
C ILE A 96 -8.71 4.10 -22.25
N ILE A 97 -9.88 4.14 -22.87
CA ILE A 97 -11.16 4.29 -22.17
C ILE A 97 -12.02 3.06 -22.42
N ILE A 98 -12.52 2.45 -21.36
CA ILE A 98 -13.44 1.31 -21.39
C ILE A 98 -14.82 1.82 -20.96
N SER A 99 -15.81 1.67 -21.84
CA SER A 99 -17.16 2.17 -21.59
C SER A 99 -18.19 1.10 -21.21
N ASN A 100 -17.89 -0.19 -21.35
CA ASN A 100 -18.79 -1.28 -20.93
C ASN A 100 -18.09 -2.42 -20.20
N SER A 101 -17.11 -3.10 -20.81
CA SER A 101 -16.48 -4.27 -20.19
C SER A 101 -14.99 -4.38 -20.51
N LEU A 102 -14.18 -4.72 -19.50
CA LEU A 102 -12.77 -5.11 -19.62
C LEU A 102 -12.60 -6.57 -19.14
N ASN A 103 -12.32 -7.48 -20.06
CA ASN A 103 -12.12 -8.89 -19.76
C ASN A 103 -10.64 -9.29 -19.88
N PHE A 104 -10.08 -9.87 -18.83
CA PHE A 104 -8.76 -10.48 -18.86
C PHE A 104 -8.86 -11.99 -19.06
N ILE A 105 -8.29 -12.52 -20.15
CA ILE A 105 -8.08 -13.96 -20.35
C ILE A 105 -6.70 -14.35 -19.80
N TYR A 106 -5.63 -13.71 -20.28
CA TYR A 106 -4.27 -13.77 -19.75
C TYR A 106 -3.48 -12.51 -20.13
N GLY A 107 -2.41 -12.23 -19.38
CA GLY A 107 -1.63 -11.00 -19.53
C GLY A 107 -2.20 -9.82 -18.77
N ASP A 108 -1.38 -8.78 -18.61
CA ASP A 108 -1.78 -7.53 -17.99
C ASP A 108 -1.60 -6.33 -18.94
N ILE A 109 -2.23 -5.22 -18.56
CA ILE A 109 -2.04 -3.94 -19.21
C ILE A 109 -0.96 -3.19 -18.45
N LYS A 110 0.07 -2.73 -19.16
CA LYS A 110 1.18 -1.98 -18.58
C LYS A 110 1.12 -0.52 -19.01
N ALA A 111 0.99 0.36 -18.03
CA ALA A 111 1.08 1.80 -18.19
C ALA A 111 2.35 2.31 -17.50
N ASP A 112 3.07 3.24 -18.12
CA ASP A 112 4.27 3.81 -17.49
C ASP A 112 3.92 4.53 -16.18
N ARG A 113 4.44 4.02 -15.08
CA ARG A 113 4.23 4.54 -13.72
C ARG A 113 4.74 5.98 -13.57
N ASN A 114 5.80 6.33 -14.30
CA ASN A 114 6.34 7.69 -14.29
C ASN A 114 5.47 8.68 -15.06
N ASN A 115 4.48 8.20 -15.82
CA ASN A 115 3.61 9.02 -16.65
C ASN A 115 2.13 8.90 -16.23
N GLN A 116 1.71 9.75 -15.29
CA GLN A 116 0.32 9.83 -14.79
C GLN A 116 -0.74 10.22 -15.84
N ASN A 117 -0.30 10.60 -17.05
CA ASN A 117 -1.17 10.87 -18.20
C ASN A 117 -1.45 9.63 -19.03
N VAL A 118 -0.92 8.46 -18.67
CA VAL A 118 -1.16 7.18 -19.35
C VAL A 118 -1.86 6.26 -18.37
N TYR A 119 -3.14 5.97 -18.61
CA TYR A 119 -3.98 5.20 -17.69
C TYR A 119 -5.09 4.45 -18.42
N VAL A 120 -5.58 3.38 -17.79
CA VAL A 120 -6.83 2.73 -18.21
C VAL A 120 -7.98 3.40 -17.47
N LYS A 121 -8.96 3.96 -18.18
CA LYS A 121 -10.16 4.54 -17.59
C LYS A 121 -11.36 3.62 -17.73
N LEU A 122 -12.04 3.34 -16.62
CA LEU A 122 -13.36 2.72 -16.62
C LEU A 122 -14.42 3.79 -16.42
N MET A 123 -15.43 3.82 -17.30
CA MET A 123 -16.59 4.72 -17.18
C MET A 123 -17.57 4.26 -16.09
N ASP A 124 -18.65 4.99 -15.90
CA ASP A 124 -19.64 4.85 -14.82
C ASP A 124 -20.37 3.50 -14.80
N GLU A 125 -20.63 2.91 -15.97
CA GLU A 125 -21.25 1.58 -16.08
C GLU A 125 -20.24 0.46 -16.40
N ALA A 126 -18.96 0.80 -16.56
CA ALA A 126 -17.95 -0.14 -16.99
C ALA A 126 -17.57 -1.12 -15.85
N ILE A 127 -17.54 -2.40 -16.20
CA ILE A 127 -17.10 -3.49 -15.32
C ILE A 127 -15.81 -4.12 -15.83
N TYR A 128 -15.16 -4.92 -14.99
CA TYR A 128 -14.07 -5.79 -15.41
C TYR A 128 -14.22 -7.18 -14.80
N ASP A 129 -13.57 -8.17 -15.41
CA ASP A 129 -13.51 -9.55 -14.94
C ASP A 129 -12.17 -10.22 -15.31
N GLY A 130 -11.85 -11.31 -14.65
CA GLY A 130 -10.66 -12.13 -14.92
C GLY A 130 -9.38 -11.64 -14.23
N GLU A 131 -9.47 -10.77 -13.23
CA GLU A 131 -8.28 -10.25 -12.57
C GLU A 131 -7.63 -11.29 -11.63
N MET A 132 -6.32 -11.47 -11.77
CA MET A 132 -5.48 -12.39 -11.01
C MET A 132 -4.08 -11.80 -10.86
N ASN A 133 -3.17 -12.52 -10.20
CA ASN A 133 -1.78 -12.10 -10.04
C ASN A 133 -1.06 -11.77 -11.37
N ARG A 134 -1.41 -12.45 -12.47
CA ARG A 134 -0.85 -12.21 -13.80
C ARG A 134 -1.77 -11.39 -14.73
N THR A 135 -3.01 -11.14 -14.34
CA THR A 135 -4.02 -10.43 -15.12
C THR A 135 -4.55 -9.23 -14.35
N LYS A 136 -4.03 -8.05 -14.64
CA LYS A 136 -4.36 -6.81 -13.90
C LYS A 136 -3.91 -5.60 -14.72
N ILE A 137 -3.85 -4.44 -14.06
CA ILE A 137 -3.26 -3.24 -14.62
C ILE A 137 -2.02 -2.87 -13.80
N ASP A 138 -0.85 -2.97 -14.42
CA ASP A 138 0.43 -2.51 -13.88
C ASP A 138 0.61 -1.03 -14.27
N GLY A 139 0.22 -0.14 -13.37
CA GLY A 139 0.27 1.31 -13.56
C GLY A 139 -1.01 2.01 -13.11
N HIS A 140 -1.45 3.00 -13.89
CA HIS A 140 -2.53 3.91 -13.52
C HIS A 140 -3.90 3.40 -13.96
N VAL A 141 -4.85 3.37 -13.02
CA VAL A 141 -6.27 3.11 -13.31
C VAL A 141 -7.13 4.28 -12.89
N ALA A 142 -8.02 4.73 -13.76
CA ALA A 142 -8.98 5.78 -13.49
C ALA A 142 -10.42 5.25 -13.48
N VAL A 143 -11.25 5.79 -12.60
CA VAL A 143 -12.71 5.59 -12.61
C VAL A 143 -13.41 6.94 -12.49
N GLU A 144 -14.54 7.09 -13.17
CA GLU A 144 -15.39 8.27 -13.06
C GLU A 144 -16.86 7.85 -13.00
N GLY A 145 -17.64 8.48 -12.12
CA GLY A 145 -19.09 8.27 -12.01
C GLY A 145 -19.53 7.07 -11.17
N GLN A 146 -18.63 6.17 -10.78
CA GLN A 146 -18.95 5.05 -9.88
C GLN A 146 -18.87 5.46 -8.40
N LYS A 147 -19.91 5.18 -7.62
CA LYS A 147 -19.95 5.48 -6.17
C LYS A 147 -19.08 4.53 -5.34
N GLU A 148 -18.81 3.34 -5.85
CA GLU A 148 -17.93 2.36 -5.26
C GLU A 148 -17.16 1.68 -6.39
N PHE A 149 -15.85 1.53 -6.22
CA PHE A 149 -15.01 0.92 -7.24
C PHE A 149 -13.87 0.15 -6.59
N ARG A 150 -13.48 -0.97 -7.20
CA ARG A 150 -12.31 -1.74 -6.82
C ARG A 150 -11.30 -1.64 -7.95
N PHE A 151 -10.14 -1.03 -7.70
CA PHE A 151 -9.11 -0.87 -8.72
C PHE A 151 -8.35 -2.18 -8.92
N PRO A 152 -8.30 -2.75 -10.13
CA PRO A 152 -7.52 -3.97 -10.43
C PRO A 152 -6.04 -3.63 -10.67
N VAL A 153 -5.44 -2.86 -9.76
CA VAL A 153 -4.03 -2.46 -9.82
C VAL A 153 -3.13 -3.56 -9.24
N GLY A 154 -1.91 -3.64 -9.76
CA GLY A 154 -0.91 -4.59 -9.30
C GLY A 154 0.48 -4.20 -9.77
N TYR A 155 1.46 -5.04 -9.48
CA TYR A 155 2.84 -4.91 -9.94
C TYR A 155 3.44 -6.30 -10.12
N ASP A 156 4.13 -6.52 -11.24
CA ASP A 156 4.76 -7.82 -11.55
C ASP A 156 3.76 -8.99 -11.40
N GLU A 157 4.04 -10.08 -10.67
CA GLU A 157 3.08 -11.18 -10.47
C GLU A 157 2.20 -11.01 -9.22
N ILE A 158 1.79 -9.78 -8.91
CA ILE A 158 0.97 -9.49 -7.73
C ILE A 158 -0.17 -8.53 -8.10
N ILE A 159 -1.40 -8.94 -7.76
CA ILE A 159 -2.54 -8.02 -7.73
C ILE A 159 -2.73 -7.47 -6.31
N ARG A 160 -2.95 -6.17 -6.21
CA ARG A 160 -3.13 -5.44 -4.95
C ARG A 160 -4.28 -4.45 -5.07
N PRO A 161 -5.53 -4.94 -5.04
CA PRO A 161 -6.68 -4.08 -5.25
C PRO A 161 -6.87 -3.10 -4.09
N LEU A 162 -7.18 -1.87 -4.45
CA LEU A 162 -7.72 -0.86 -3.53
C LEU A 162 -9.20 -0.72 -3.84
N LYS A 163 -10.04 -0.81 -2.81
CA LYS A 163 -11.46 -0.48 -2.92
C LYS A 163 -11.68 0.95 -2.43
N VAL A 164 -12.47 1.73 -3.15
CA VAL A 164 -12.90 3.07 -2.75
C VAL A 164 -14.42 3.12 -2.72
N ARG A 165 -14.97 3.80 -1.72
CA ARG A 165 -16.37 4.20 -1.64
C ARG A 165 -16.43 5.70 -1.42
N PHE A 166 -17.13 6.39 -2.30
CA PHE A 166 -17.32 7.84 -2.19
C PHE A 166 -18.56 8.17 -1.37
N ILE A 167 -18.44 9.16 -0.47
CA ILE A 167 -19.51 9.57 0.44
C ILE A 167 -20.32 10.73 -0.15
N ASP A 168 -19.65 11.77 -0.62
CA ASP A 168 -20.30 13.04 -1.02
C ASP A 168 -20.66 13.12 -2.51
N GLY A 169 -20.19 12.17 -3.33
CA GLY A 169 -20.41 12.14 -4.79
C GLY A 169 -19.41 11.24 -5.50
N ALA A 170 -19.67 10.85 -6.75
CA ALA A 170 -18.72 10.06 -7.53
C ALA A 170 -17.75 11.01 -8.27
N PHE A 171 -16.52 11.12 -7.75
CA PHE A 171 -15.47 11.95 -8.34
C PHE A 171 -14.58 11.10 -9.26
N LEU A 172 -13.86 11.77 -10.17
CA LEU A 172 -12.74 11.13 -10.86
C LEU A 172 -11.70 10.70 -9.82
N ALA A 173 -11.37 9.41 -9.81
CA ALA A 173 -10.32 8.87 -8.98
C ALA A 173 -9.30 8.13 -9.84
N LYS A 174 -8.01 8.34 -9.56
CA LYS A 174 -6.90 7.58 -10.12
C LYS A 174 -6.21 6.80 -9.02
N CYS A 175 -5.93 5.54 -9.25
CA CYS A 175 -5.28 4.64 -8.31
C CYS A 175 -4.07 3.97 -8.95
N GLU A 176 -3.04 3.81 -8.12
CA GLU A 176 -1.78 3.15 -8.44
C GLU A 176 -1.33 2.33 -7.23
N PHE A 177 -0.67 1.20 -7.49
CA PHE A 177 -0.07 0.35 -6.46
C PHE A 177 1.44 0.30 -6.60
N PHE A 178 2.21 0.49 -5.53
CA PHE A 178 3.66 0.49 -5.52
C PHE A 178 4.19 -0.57 -4.56
N ARG A 179 5.15 -1.38 -5.02
CA ARG A 179 5.90 -2.31 -4.19
C ARG A 179 7.26 -1.72 -3.85
N GLU A 180 7.22 -0.66 -3.04
CA GLU A 180 8.37 0.17 -2.71
C GLU A 180 8.36 0.50 -1.22
N ASN A 181 9.55 0.76 -0.64
CA ASN A 181 9.65 1.19 0.74
C ASN A 181 9.28 2.68 0.88
N PRO A 182 8.28 3.06 1.69
CA PRO A 182 7.87 4.45 1.83
C PRO A 182 8.97 5.40 2.34
N ASN A 183 10.01 4.91 3.02
CA ASN A 183 11.12 5.76 3.48
C ASN A 183 12.06 6.18 2.34
N ALA A 184 12.10 5.41 1.25
CA ALA A 184 12.96 5.67 0.10
C ALA A 184 12.29 5.14 -1.20
N PRO A 185 11.12 5.67 -1.57
CA PRO A 185 10.41 5.24 -2.77
C PRO A 185 11.17 5.64 -4.03
N GLU A 186 11.17 4.77 -5.04
CA GLU A 186 11.79 5.01 -6.35
C GLU A 186 10.89 5.89 -7.23
N SER A 187 9.57 5.78 -7.07
CA SER A 187 8.59 6.48 -7.89
C SER A 187 8.25 7.90 -7.40
N PHE A 188 8.84 8.37 -6.31
CA PHE A 188 8.51 9.64 -5.67
C PHE A 188 9.75 10.48 -5.37
N TYR A 189 9.62 11.81 -5.46
CA TYR A 189 10.67 12.75 -5.09
C TYR A 189 10.77 13.00 -3.57
N GLU A 190 9.75 12.60 -2.81
CA GLU A 190 9.71 12.75 -1.36
C GLU A 190 9.70 11.39 -0.65
N SER A 191 10.24 11.37 0.57
CA SER A 191 10.19 10.22 1.47
C SER A 191 9.05 10.35 2.48
N PHE A 192 8.44 9.22 2.82
CA PHE A 192 7.34 9.10 3.79
C PHE A 192 7.82 8.40 5.08
N ASP A 193 8.61 9.12 5.89
CA ASP A 193 9.29 8.57 7.08
C ASP A 193 8.32 7.85 8.03
N ILE A 194 8.42 6.53 8.10
CA ILE A 194 7.52 5.66 8.88
C ILE A 194 7.61 5.88 10.40
N ARG A 195 8.65 6.58 10.88
CA ARG A 195 8.80 6.96 12.29
C ARG A 195 7.97 8.18 12.65
N LYS A 196 7.61 9.02 11.67
CA LYS A 196 6.66 10.12 11.84
C LYS A 196 5.26 9.56 11.71
N ARG A 197 4.71 9.04 12.80
CA ARG A 197 3.39 8.41 12.82
C ARG A 197 2.59 8.80 14.05
N ASP A 198 1.28 8.69 13.98
CA ASP A 198 0.39 8.82 15.13
C ASP A 198 0.77 7.86 16.24
N SER A 199 0.57 8.29 17.49
CA SER A 199 0.92 7.49 18.65
C SER A 199 0.14 6.18 18.73
N SER A 200 -1.08 6.15 18.19
CA SER A 200 -1.87 4.92 18.05
C SER A 200 -1.27 3.85 17.13
N LEU A 201 -0.27 4.21 16.31
CA LEU A 201 0.38 3.31 15.35
C LEU A 201 1.69 2.79 15.93
N GLY A 202 1.74 1.49 16.24
CA GLY A 202 2.94 0.80 16.69
C GLY A 202 4.00 0.71 15.59
N SER A 203 3.57 0.42 14.36
CA SER A 203 4.41 0.42 13.15
C SER A 203 3.58 0.72 11.90
N ILE A 204 4.27 0.98 10.79
CA ILE A 204 3.72 1.14 9.44
C ILE A 204 4.30 0.02 8.58
N TYR A 205 3.49 -0.56 7.72
CA TYR A 205 3.95 -1.53 6.73
C TYR A 205 4.78 -0.82 5.66
N ASP A 206 5.99 -1.32 5.41
CA ASP A 206 7.03 -0.59 4.67
C ASP A 206 7.52 -1.31 3.41
N GLU A 207 6.75 -2.26 2.90
CA GLU A 207 7.07 -3.02 1.68
C GLU A 207 6.22 -2.61 0.47
N GLU A 208 5.03 -2.03 0.72
CA GLU A 208 4.13 -1.62 -0.35
C GLU A 208 3.17 -0.50 0.09
N PHE A 209 2.65 0.26 -0.86
CA PHE A 209 1.66 1.30 -0.63
C PHE A 209 0.85 1.61 -1.89
N TRP A 210 -0.27 2.31 -1.72
CA TRP A 210 -1.14 2.79 -2.79
C TRP A 210 -1.12 4.30 -2.86
N ARG A 211 -1.31 4.82 -4.07
CA ARG A 211 -1.68 6.22 -4.28
C ARG A 211 -3.11 6.29 -4.79
N LEU A 212 -3.94 7.11 -4.17
CA LEU A 212 -5.31 7.37 -4.62
C LEU A 212 -5.49 8.89 -4.76
N ASN A 213 -5.51 9.36 -5.99
CA ASN A 213 -5.77 10.76 -6.33
C ASN A 213 -7.26 10.94 -6.59
N THR A 214 -7.97 11.53 -5.62
CA THR A 214 -9.39 11.89 -5.75
C THR A 214 -9.74 13.04 -4.81
N SER A 215 -10.91 13.62 -4.99
CA SER A 215 -11.50 14.62 -4.10
C SER A 215 -12.65 14.06 -3.27
N GLY A 216 -12.98 14.79 -2.19
CA GLY A 216 -14.14 14.53 -1.34
C GLY A 216 -13.89 13.51 -0.22
N MET A 217 -14.94 13.28 0.57
CA MET A 217 -14.90 12.28 1.63
C MET A 217 -15.03 10.87 1.04
N VAL A 218 -14.12 9.98 1.42
CA VAL A 218 -14.07 8.60 0.96
C VAL A 218 -13.86 7.64 2.13
N GLN A 219 -14.18 6.38 1.88
CA GLN A 219 -13.72 5.24 2.65
C GLN A 219 -12.92 4.34 1.70
N ILE A 220 -11.77 3.83 2.14
CA ILE A 220 -10.96 2.90 1.34
C ILE A 220 -10.81 1.56 2.05
N SER A 221 -10.64 0.50 1.28
CA SER A 221 -10.25 -0.80 1.80
C SER A 221 -8.97 -1.29 1.12
N LEU A 222 -8.02 -1.75 1.93
CA LEU A 222 -6.73 -2.26 1.50
C LEU A 222 -6.65 -3.76 1.75
N THR A 223 -6.08 -4.50 0.81
CA THR A 223 -5.92 -5.96 0.88
C THR A 223 -4.50 -6.35 1.28
N TRP A 224 -4.34 -7.53 1.89
CA TRP A 224 -3.04 -8.20 2.03
C TRP A 224 -3.15 -9.66 1.64
N ASN A 225 -1.99 -10.29 1.41
CA ASN A 225 -1.90 -11.74 1.21
C ASN A 225 -0.62 -12.30 1.86
N ALA A 226 -0.37 -13.60 1.67
CA ALA A 226 0.66 -14.31 2.42
C ALA A 226 2.07 -13.76 2.15
N LYS A 227 2.27 -13.12 0.98
CA LYS A 227 3.53 -12.45 0.63
C LYS A 227 3.84 -11.25 1.54
N CYS A 228 2.83 -10.66 2.18
CA CYS A 228 3.01 -9.55 3.12
C CYS A 228 3.52 -9.98 4.50
N ASN A 229 3.49 -11.29 4.81
CA ASN A 229 3.98 -11.86 6.06
C ASN A 229 3.45 -11.15 7.34
N LEU A 230 2.14 -10.83 7.37
CA LEU A 230 1.53 -10.10 8.49
C LEU A 230 1.67 -10.82 9.84
N SER A 231 1.79 -12.15 9.83
CA SER A 231 2.02 -12.94 11.06
C SER A 231 3.28 -12.53 11.84
N SER A 232 4.26 -11.91 11.17
CA SER A 232 5.46 -11.33 11.80
C SER A 232 5.21 -9.96 12.44
N GLN A 233 4.16 -9.26 12.01
CA GLN A 233 3.82 -7.89 12.44
C GLN A 233 2.74 -7.90 13.52
N VAL A 234 1.71 -8.73 13.36
CA VAL A 234 0.54 -8.80 14.25
C VAL A 234 0.12 -10.24 14.52
N LYS A 235 -0.39 -10.47 15.73
CA LYS A 235 -1.02 -11.75 16.12
C LYS A 235 -2.52 -11.80 15.85
N ASN A 236 -3.17 -10.63 15.84
CA ASN A 236 -4.61 -10.47 15.67
C ASN A 236 -4.85 -9.39 14.61
N ILE A 237 -5.68 -9.71 13.62
CA ILE A 237 -6.02 -8.80 12.52
C ILE A 237 -6.84 -7.58 12.98
N GLU A 238 -7.43 -7.62 14.19
CA GLU A 238 -8.04 -6.44 14.83
C GLU A 238 -7.04 -5.31 15.08
N HIS A 239 -5.73 -5.62 15.08
CA HIS A 239 -4.66 -4.61 15.19
C HIS A 239 -4.14 -4.13 13.84
N VAL A 240 -4.73 -4.56 12.72
CA VAL A 240 -4.43 -3.99 11.40
C VAL A 240 -5.33 -2.76 11.20
N THR A 241 -4.80 -1.71 10.59
CA THR A 241 -5.57 -0.49 10.27
C THR A 241 -5.17 0.06 8.91
N VAL A 242 -6.00 0.90 8.32
CA VAL A 242 -5.58 1.73 7.19
C VAL A 242 -4.78 2.91 7.74
N SER A 243 -3.61 3.18 7.15
CA SER A 243 -2.82 4.38 7.45
C SER A 243 -2.58 5.21 6.20
N GLY A 244 -2.63 6.53 6.35
CA GLY A 244 -2.39 7.48 5.27
C GLY A 244 -1.33 8.50 5.64
N TRP A 245 -0.45 8.84 4.70
CA TRP A 245 0.51 9.92 4.87
C TRP A 245 -0.17 11.29 4.70
N ASN A 246 -0.33 12.03 5.80
CA ASN A 246 -0.94 13.36 5.76
C ASN A 246 0.02 14.40 5.17
N LYS A 247 -0.41 15.10 4.13
CA LYS A 247 0.44 16.03 3.37
C LYS A 247 0.82 17.27 4.17
N LYS A 248 -0.07 17.74 5.05
CA LYS A 248 0.13 18.94 5.85
C LYS A 248 1.01 18.66 7.06
N ASP A 249 0.70 17.61 7.80
CA ASP A 249 1.38 17.28 9.05
C ASP A 249 2.67 16.48 8.82
N LYS A 250 2.88 15.98 7.58
CA LYS A 250 4.04 15.18 7.16
C LYS A 250 4.31 14.02 8.13
N ARG A 251 3.23 13.28 8.42
CA ARG A 251 3.20 12.09 9.28
C ARG A 251 2.14 11.09 8.82
N TRP A 252 2.32 9.83 9.17
CA TRP A 252 1.34 8.77 9.04
C TRP A 252 0.23 8.93 10.07
N VAL A 253 -1.02 8.93 9.60
CA VAL A 253 -2.22 9.05 10.43
C VAL A 253 -2.96 7.71 10.42
N ASN A 254 -3.57 7.37 11.56
CA ASN A 254 -4.43 6.19 11.66
C ASN A 254 -5.81 6.51 11.08
N LEU A 255 -6.10 5.98 9.88
CA LEU A 255 -7.39 6.15 9.22
C LEU A 255 -8.45 5.16 9.70
N GLY A 256 -8.06 4.19 10.52
CA GLY A 256 -8.96 3.31 11.24
C GLY A 256 -9.24 1.97 10.57
N ASN A 257 -10.04 1.18 11.28
CA ASN A 257 -10.46 -0.17 10.93
C ASN A 257 -11.95 -0.28 11.29
N THR A 258 -12.83 0.06 10.36
CA THR A 258 -14.29 -0.07 10.53
C THR A 258 -14.79 -1.49 10.27
N SER A 259 -14.00 -2.28 9.53
CA SER A 259 -14.22 -3.69 9.22
C SER A 259 -12.88 -4.29 8.82
N CYS A 260 -12.61 -5.50 9.29
CA CYS A 260 -11.41 -6.28 8.98
C CYS A 260 -11.82 -7.74 8.85
N ASP A 261 -11.56 -8.32 7.69
CA ASP A 261 -11.96 -9.68 7.34
C ASP A 261 -10.73 -10.50 6.92
N GLY A 262 -10.80 -11.82 7.10
CA GLY A 262 -9.74 -12.76 6.74
C GLY A 262 -8.91 -13.20 7.94
N ASP A 263 -7.60 -13.38 7.72
CA ASP A 263 -6.61 -13.77 8.73
C ASP A 263 -5.23 -13.16 8.43
N THR A 264 -4.19 -13.58 9.14
CA THR A 264 -2.82 -13.05 8.93
C THR A 264 -2.17 -13.47 7.60
N ALA A 265 -2.73 -14.45 6.90
CA ALA A 265 -2.28 -14.87 5.58
C ALA A 265 -3.00 -14.10 4.48
N GLU A 266 -4.29 -13.82 4.57
CA GLU A 266 -5.00 -13.01 3.58
C GLU A 266 -6.19 -12.27 4.17
N GLY A 267 -6.47 -11.07 3.67
CA GLY A 267 -7.61 -10.31 4.17
C GLY A 267 -7.71 -8.89 3.64
N LEU A 268 -8.63 -8.16 4.26
CA LEU A 268 -9.03 -6.80 3.89
C LEU A 268 -9.29 -5.98 5.14
N VAL A 269 -8.84 -4.73 5.16
CA VAL A 269 -9.18 -3.74 6.21
C VAL A 269 -9.79 -2.49 5.58
N THR A 270 -10.83 -1.95 6.20
CA THR A 270 -11.57 -0.77 5.72
C THR A 270 -11.39 0.42 6.67
N SER A 271 -11.05 1.59 6.12
CA SER A 271 -10.83 2.82 6.88
C SER A 271 -12.12 3.39 7.50
N ASN A 272 -11.99 4.40 8.36
CA ASN A 272 -13.04 5.39 8.59
C ASN A 272 -13.23 6.27 7.36
N THR A 273 -14.24 7.14 7.39
CA THR A 273 -14.42 8.19 6.38
C THR A 273 -13.39 9.30 6.59
N PHE A 274 -12.68 9.70 5.53
CA PHE A 274 -11.69 10.79 5.56
C PHE A 274 -11.71 11.58 4.24
N ASN A 275 -11.15 12.79 4.24
CA ASN A 275 -10.98 13.59 3.02
C ASN A 275 -9.75 13.11 2.25
N ALA A 276 -9.94 12.56 1.05
CA ALA A 276 -8.84 12.03 0.24
C ALA A 276 -7.77 13.09 -0.10
N ASN A 277 -8.19 14.35 -0.23
CA ASN A 277 -7.29 15.45 -0.58
C ASN A 277 -6.23 15.75 0.48
N ASP A 278 -6.37 15.24 1.71
CA ASP A 278 -5.39 15.49 2.78
C ASP A 278 -4.20 14.53 2.74
N TYR A 279 -4.28 13.46 1.95
CA TYR A 279 -3.31 12.37 1.93
C TYR A 279 -2.61 12.23 0.59
N GLU A 280 -1.40 11.68 0.60
CA GLU A 280 -0.61 11.38 -0.62
C GLU A 280 -0.64 9.89 -0.94
N ILE A 281 -0.28 9.05 0.04
CA ILE A 281 -0.23 7.59 -0.09
C ILE A 281 -0.89 6.90 1.10
N PHE A 282 -1.25 5.64 0.90
CA PHE A 282 -1.92 4.78 1.86
C PHE A 282 -1.22 3.44 1.98
N THR A 283 -1.14 2.88 3.18
CA THR A 283 -0.64 1.51 3.41
C THR A 283 -1.28 0.94 4.68
N LEU A 284 -0.90 -0.26 5.05
CA LEU A 284 -1.32 -0.88 6.31
C LEU A 284 -0.55 -0.23 7.48
N GLY A 285 -1.29 0.13 8.52
CA GLY A 285 -0.75 0.43 9.84
C GLY A 285 -0.97 -0.74 10.78
N PHE A 286 -0.10 -0.87 11.77
CA PHE A 286 -0.27 -1.85 12.84
C PHE A 286 -0.43 -1.12 14.17
N LEU A 287 -1.58 -1.32 14.79
CA LEU A 287 -1.85 -0.84 16.13
C LEU A 287 -0.94 -1.55 17.12
N PHE A 288 -0.48 -0.82 18.12
CA PHE A 288 0.31 -1.43 19.17
C PHE A 288 -0.58 -2.38 19.98
N ASP A 289 -0.20 -3.65 20.08
CA ASP A 289 -0.92 -4.65 20.89
C ASP A 289 -0.61 -4.42 22.36
N LEU A 290 -1.40 -3.54 22.97
CA LEU A 290 -1.20 -3.10 24.35
C LEU A 290 -1.46 -4.23 25.35
N LYS A 291 -2.42 -5.13 25.07
CA LYS A 291 -2.74 -6.27 25.95
C LYS A 291 -1.64 -7.32 25.94
N ALA A 292 -1.00 -7.58 24.79
CA ALA A 292 0.14 -8.48 24.73
C ALA A 292 1.40 -7.93 25.42
N ASN A 293 1.49 -6.60 25.59
CA ASN A 293 2.65 -5.92 26.15
C ASN A 293 2.48 -5.47 27.61
N LEU A 294 1.29 -5.65 28.20
CA LEU A 294 1.11 -5.55 29.65
C LEU A 294 1.49 -6.88 30.30
N PRO A 295 2.22 -6.86 31.42
CA PRO A 295 2.58 -8.08 32.11
C PRO A 295 1.32 -8.73 32.72
N GLY A 296 0.88 -9.86 32.15
CA GLY A 296 -0.13 -10.71 32.76
C GLY A 296 0.45 -11.46 33.97
N ASN A 297 -0.27 -11.48 35.10
CA ASN A 297 0.09 -12.17 36.35
C ASN A 297 1.59 -12.04 36.73
N TYR A 298 2.04 -10.80 36.92
CA TYR A 298 3.44 -10.51 37.19
C TYR A 298 3.86 -10.84 38.64
N VAL A 299 5.00 -11.49 38.80
CA VAL A 299 5.66 -11.72 40.10
C VAL A 299 6.97 -10.95 40.10
N LEU A 300 7.10 -9.99 41.03
CA LEU A 300 8.30 -9.17 41.23
C LEU A 300 9.15 -9.80 42.35
N THR A 301 10.40 -10.11 42.05
CA THR A 301 11.37 -10.76 42.96
C THR A 301 12.67 -9.95 43.03
N PRO A 302 12.70 -8.79 43.72
CA PRO A 302 13.90 -7.96 43.83
C PRO A 302 14.97 -8.58 44.74
N ASN A 303 15.59 -9.67 44.30
CA ASN A 303 16.65 -10.42 45.00
C ASN A 303 18.05 -10.15 44.42
N GLY A 304 18.15 -9.43 43.31
CA GLY A 304 19.41 -9.08 42.65
C GLY A 304 19.99 -10.19 41.77
N ASP A 305 19.19 -11.17 41.33
CA ASP A 305 19.63 -12.22 40.41
C ASP A 305 19.50 -11.82 38.92
N GLY A 306 18.95 -10.64 38.64
CA GLY A 306 18.70 -10.10 37.31
C GLY A 306 17.36 -10.50 36.69
N ILE A 307 16.53 -11.29 37.39
CA ILE A 307 15.25 -11.83 36.91
C ILE A 307 14.10 -11.23 37.73
N ASN A 308 13.21 -10.48 37.07
CA ASN A 308 12.07 -9.81 37.72
C ASN A 308 12.45 -8.93 38.92
N ASP A 309 13.65 -8.34 38.89
CA ASP A 309 14.11 -7.40 39.91
C ASP A 309 13.39 -6.05 39.83
N PHE A 310 12.93 -5.69 38.62
CA PHE A 310 12.26 -4.44 38.32
C PHE A 310 10.93 -4.68 37.62
N PHE A 311 9.96 -3.82 37.89
CA PHE A 311 8.66 -3.88 37.23
C PHE A 311 8.75 -3.36 35.79
N ASP A 312 8.94 -4.29 34.85
CA ASP A 312 9.16 -4.00 33.43
C ASP A 312 7.85 -3.87 32.64
N LEU A 313 7.67 -2.70 32.01
CA LEU A 313 6.55 -2.33 31.18
C LEU A 313 7.05 -1.92 29.79
N LYS A 314 7.12 -2.87 28.84
CA LYS A 314 7.57 -2.63 27.45
C LYS A 314 6.87 -1.45 26.75
N ILE A 315 5.60 -1.23 27.06
CA ILE A 315 4.79 -0.12 26.54
C ILE A 315 5.42 1.27 26.76
N ILE A 316 6.22 1.47 27.82
CA ILE A 316 6.79 2.79 28.12
C ILE A 316 7.91 3.19 27.17
N GLU A 317 8.50 2.24 26.42
CA GLU A 317 9.48 2.55 25.36
C GLU A 317 8.86 3.39 24.24
N GLN A 318 7.56 3.21 24.00
CA GLN A 318 6.81 3.97 23.00
C GLN A 318 6.18 5.25 23.55
N SER A 319 6.20 5.41 24.87
CA SER A 319 5.65 6.58 25.54
C SER A 319 6.58 7.06 26.66
N PRO A 320 7.60 7.86 26.31
CA PRO A 320 8.49 8.45 27.30
C PRO A 320 7.75 9.41 28.24
N ASN A 321 6.59 9.95 27.83
CA ASN A 321 5.70 10.75 28.67
C ASN A 321 4.62 9.86 29.29
N ASN A 322 4.95 9.26 30.44
CA ASN A 322 4.06 8.38 31.18
C ASN A 322 4.03 8.73 32.68
N GLU A 323 3.04 8.19 33.38
CA GLU A 323 2.92 8.31 34.83
C GLU A 323 2.54 6.95 35.43
N PHE A 324 3.43 6.39 36.25
CA PHE A 324 3.28 5.08 36.86
C PHE A 324 3.02 5.22 38.36
N ARG A 325 1.91 4.65 38.83
CA ARG A 325 1.46 4.69 40.23
C ARG A 325 1.17 3.30 40.74
N ILE A 326 1.60 3.00 41.97
CA ILE A 326 1.38 1.71 42.63
C ILE A 326 0.69 1.93 43.97
N PHE A 327 -0.32 1.10 44.22
CA PHE A 327 -1.16 1.09 45.40
C PHE A 327 -1.05 -0.26 46.12
N ASN A 328 -1.08 -0.24 47.45
CA ASN A 328 -1.20 -1.47 48.22
C ASN A 328 -2.66 -1.99 48.20
N ARG A 329 -2.90 -3.16 48.82
CA ARG A 329 -4.24 -3.76 48.95
C ARG A 329 -5.32 -2.90 49.61
N SER A 330 -4.93 -1.87 50.37
CA SER A 330 -5.84 -0.94 51.05
C SER A 330 -6.09 0.33 50.24
N GLY A 331 -5.56 0.42 49.02
CA GLY A 331 -5.69 1.60 48.16
C GLY A 331 -4.71 2.74 48.48
N MET A 332 -3.73 2.52 49.37
CA MET A 332 -2.73 3.54 49.68
C MET A 332 -1.65 3.61 48.60
N LEU A 333 -1.39 4.81 48.07
CA LEU A 333 -0.30 5.07 47.12
C LEU A 333 1.06 4.83 47.80
N VAL A 334 1.83 3.88 47.27
CA VAL A 334 3.15 3.50 47.79
C VAL A 334 4.29 3.87 46.85
N TYR A 335 4.02 4.01 45.56
CA TYR A 335 4.99 4.45 44.57
C TYR A 335 4.34 5.34 43.51
N GLU A 336 5.05 6.36 43.07
CA GLU A 336 4.65 7.24 41.97
C GLU A 336 5.88 7.75 41.24
N LYS A 337 5.84 7.71 39.90
CA LYS A 337 6.91 8.20 39.05
C LYS A 337 6.36 8.75 37.73
N THR A 338 6.77 9.95 37.36
CA THR A 338 6.62 10.49 36.02
C THR A 338 7.82 10.08 35.16
N ASN A 339 7.57 9.86 33.86
CA ASN A 339 8.55 9.35 32.90
C ASN A 339 9.24 8.09 33.44
N TYR A 340 8.44 7.12 33.88
CA TYR A 340 8.91 5.84 34.37
C TYR A 340 9.70 5.12 33.26
N ARG A 341 10.78 4.46 33.67
CA ARG A 341 11.77 3.75 32.83
C ARG A 341 12.14 2.41 33.46
N ASN A 342 11.14 1.67 33.97
CA ASN A 342 11.33 0.35 34.58
C ASN A 342 12.21 0.37 35.84
N GLU A 343 12.13 1.41 36.68
CA GLU A 343 13.01 1.54 37.85
C GLU A 343 12.44 0.97 39.15
N PHE A 344 11.18 0.53 39.19
CA PHE A 344 10.55 0.10 40.44
C PHE A 344 11.02 -1.29 40.86
N SER A 345 11.73 -1.36 41.99
CA SER A 345 12.32 -2.57 42.56
C SER A 345 11.67 -3.01 43.89
N GLY A 346 10.40 -2.66 44.13
CA GLY A 346 9.72 -2.98 45.39
C GLY A 346 9.98 -1.98 46.53
N ILE A 347 10.68 -0.87 46.26
CA ILE A 347 10.93 0.19 47.25
C ILE A 347 9.90 1.31 47.10
N ALA A 348 9.19 1.63 48.18
CA ALA A 348 8.22 2.71 48.18
C ALA A 348 8.87 4.11 48.15
N ASN A 349 8.30 5.05 47.41
CA ASN A 349 8.69 6.47 47.42
C ASN A 349 7.55 7.41 47.88
N ARG A 350 6.38 6.84 48.21
CA ARG A 350 5.19 7.45 48.79
C ARG A 350 4.72 6.65 50.02
N GLY A 351 3.70 7.15 50.71
CA GLY A 351 3.09 6.50 51.87
C GLY A 351 3.75 6.89 53.21
N LEU A 352 2.90 7.19 54.21
CA LEU A 352 3.32 7.54 55.58
C LEU A 352 4.11 6.39 56.21
N GLY A 353 5.33 6.65 56.67
CA GLY A 353 6.18 5.66 57.35
C GLY A 353 6.85 4.61 56.44
N HIS A 354 6.53 4.59 55.15
CA HIS A 354 7.04 3.63 54.16
C HIS A 354 7.97 4.22 53.10
N LYS A 355 8.15 5.56 53.07
CA LYS A 355 9.08 6.21 52.13
C LYS A 355 10.50 5.65 52.28
N ASN A 356 11.08 5.24 51.15
CA ASN A 356 12.39 4.60 51.00
C ASN A 356 12.54 3.27 51.76
N LYS A 357 11.44 2.56 52.02
CA LYS A 357 11.47 1.22 52.61
C LYS A 357 11.01 0.17 51.61
N ALA A 358 11.55 -1.04 51.77
CA ALA A 358 11.04 -2.22 51.08
C ALA A 358 9.57 -2.43 51.44
N LEU A 359 8.76 -2.68 50.41
CA LEU A 359 7.37 -3.04 50.57
C LEU A 359 7.26 -4.50 51.01
N PRO A 360 6.31 -4.84 51.91
CA PRO A 360 6.12 -6.22 52.32
C PRO A 360 5.58 -7.07 51.17
N LYS A 361 5.88 -8.38 51.19
CA LYS A 361 5.25 -9.35 50.31
C LYS A 361 3.72 -9.21 50.25
N GLY A 362 3.16 -9.29 49.05
CA GLY A 362 1.73 -9.17 48.86
C GLY A 362 1.31 -8.73 47.47
N VAL A 363 0.01 -8.58 47.29
CA VAL A 363 -0.60 -8.08 46.05
C VAL A 363 -0.61 -6.56 46.07
N TYR A 364 -0.15 -5.98 44.96
CA TYR A 364 -0.14 -4.56 44.68
C TYR A 364 -0.91 -4.29 43.39
N PHE A 365 -1.51 -3.11 43.31
CA PHE A 365 -2.25 -2.65 42.14
C PHE A 365 -1.48 -1.50 41.51
N TYR A 366 -1.52 -1.37 40.19
CA TYR A 366 -0.88 -0.27 39.50
C TYR A 366 -1.83 0.44 38.56
N ILE A 367 -1.55 1.72 38.31
CA ILE A 367 -2.12 2.52 37.23
C ILE A 367 -0.95 3.07 36.42
N LEU A 368 -0.96 2.81 35.11
CA LEU A 368 -0.03 3.39 34.15
C LEU A 368 -0.82 4.32 33.22
N ASP A 369 -0.53 5.62 33.30
CA ASP A 369 -1.03 6.63 32.37
C ASP A 369 0.00 6.83 31.26
N VAL A 370 -0.40 6.59 30.01
CA VAL A 370 0.44 6.63 28.83
C VAL A 370 0.00 7.82 27.99
N LYS A 371 0.53 9.01 28.33
CA LYS A 371 -0.01 10.29 27.87
C LYS A 371 0.17 10.48 26.37
N ASP A 372 1.24 9.92 25.79
CA ASP A 372 1.47 9.98 24.34
C ASP A 372 0.40 9.21 23.55
N LEU A 373 -0.14 8.13 24.13
CA LEU A 373 -1.20 7.31 23.54
C LEU A 373 -2.61 7.77 23.97
N ASN A 374 -2.72 8.71 24.90
CA ASN A 374 -3.97 9.09 25.59
C ASN A 374 -4.72 7.87 26.15
N GLN A 375 -3.99 6.95 26.78
CA GLN A 375 -4.51 5.70 27.31
C GLN A 375 -4.11 5.50 28.77
N GLN A 376 -4.97 4.85 29.54
CA GLN A 376 -4.72 4.48 30.93
C GLN A 376 -4.90 2.98 31.12
N TYR A 377 -3.95 2.39 31.84
CA TYR A 377 -3.93 0.97 32.16
C TYR A 377 -3.96 0.75 33.65
N GLN A 378 -4.61 -0.33 34.06
CA GLN A 378 -4.62 -0.79 35.44
C GLN A 378 -4.39 -2.30 35.50
N GLY A 379 -3.73 -2.75 36.55
CA GLY A 379 -3.45 -4.16 36.77
C GLY A 379 -2.97 -4.43 38.18
N TYR A 380 -2.49 -5.65 38.41
CA TYR A 380 -1.93 -6.06 39.69
C TYR A 380 -0.70 -6.94 39.51
N PHE A 381 0.12 -7.02 40.56
CA PHE A 381 1.27 -7.91 40.62
C PHE A 381 1.48 -8.42 42.04
N TYR A 382 2.21 -9.53 42.16
CA TYR A 382 2.63 -10.07 43.46
C TYR A 382 4.10 -9.72 43.73
N LEU A 383 4.37 -9.05 44.84
CA LEU A 383 5.72 -8.86 45.37
C LEU A 383 6.06 -10.05 46.27
N ALA A 384 7.14 -10.77 45.95
CA ALA A 384 7.45 -12.05 46.58
C ALA A 384 8.52 -12.00 47.69
N LEU A 385 9.02 -10.82 48.06
CA LEU A 385 10.09 -10.64 49.06
C LEU A 385 9.63 -9.83 50.28
#